data_AF-A0A967HCR9-F1
#
_entry.id   AF-A0A967HCR9-F1
#
_cell.length_a   1.000
_cell.length_b   1.000
_cell.length_c   1.000
_cell.angle_alpha   90.00
_cell.angle_beta   90.00
_cell.angle_gamma   90.00
#
_symmetry.space_group_name_H-M   'P 1'
#
loop_
_entity.id
_entity.type
_entity.pdbx_description
1 polymer ?
#
loop_
_entity_poly.entity_id
_entity_poly.type
_entity_poly.pdbx_seq_one_letter_code
_entity_poly.pdbx_strand_id
1 'polypeptide(L)'
;LTVWEPYEESRGEVAGLALGVPLTGARRMTGLALGMGVSVEESFRGIGLAPFGMGAGDGLRGLMVGGLGVGAGGELEGIVIGGLGAGAGESARGVVVGGLGAGVGGDLKGIALGGLGLGAGGDLTGLAAGGLGVGASGRVSGILFGGLGVGAG
;
A
#
# COMPACT_ATOMS: atom_id res chain seq x y z
N LEU A 1 -18.83 -14.91 -11.44
CA LEU A 1 -19.54 -15.90 -10.59
C LEU A 1 -18.97 -15.78 -9.19
N THR A 2 -19.71 -15.10 -8.30
CA THR A 2 -19.37 -14.94 -6.89
C THR A 2 -20.20 -15.95 -6.10
N VAL A 3 -19.54 -16.88 -5.41
CA VAL A 3 -20.20 -17.86 -4.52
C VAL A 3 -20.00 -17.33 -3.10
N TRP A 4 -21.06 -16.93 -2.40
CA TRP A 4 -20.95 -16.47 -1.00
C TRP A 4 -22.17 -16.87 -0.16
N GLU A 5 -21.89 -17.10 1.12
CA GLU A 5 -22.83 -17.58 2.14
C GLU A 5 -22.89 -16.59 3.33
N PRO A 6 -24.09 -16.07 3.64
CA PRO A 6 -24.57 -15.54 4.90
C PRO A 6 -23.82 -15.73 6.22
N TYR A 7 -23.04 -14.79 6.76
CA TYR A 7 -22.99 -14.69 8.23
C TYR A 7 -23.04 -13.26 8.77
N GLU A 8 -24.15 -13.04 9.47
CA GLU A 8 -24.60 -12.00 10.43
C GLU A 8 -24.53 -10.49 10.11
N GLU A 9 -25.72 -9.96 9.82
CA GLU A 9 -26.39 -8.79 10.40
C GLU A 9 -25.55 -7.79 11.23
N SER A 10 -24.92 -6.80 10.55
CA SER A 10 -24.98 -5.35 10.87
C SER A 10 -23.82 -4.59 10.20
N ARG A 11 -24.12 -3.77 9.17
CA ARG A 11 -23.20 -2.88 8.42
C ARG A 11 -22.11 -3.57 7.57
N GLY A 12 -22.42 -3.81 6.30
CA GLY A 12 -21.51 -3.57 5.16
C GLY A 12 -20.09 -4.15 5.16
N GLU A 13 -19.76 -5.11 6.02
CA GLU A 13 -18.49 -5.82 6.04
C GLU A 13 -18.63 -7.10 5.22
N VAL A 14 -18.12 -7.07 3.98
CA VAL A 14 -18.04 -8.27 3.15
C VAL A 14 -16.74 -8.98 3.48
N ALA A 15 -16.81 -10.08 4.24
CA ALA A 15 -15.72 -11.03 4.45
C ALA A 15 -15.80 -12.12 3.36
N GLY A 16 -15.00 -12.04 2.30
CA GLY A 16 -15.16 -12.96 1.16
C GLY A 16 -13.98 -13.04 0.19
N LEU A 17 -14.07 -14.03 -0.71
CA LEU A 17 -13.13 -14.27 -1.82
C LEU A 17 -13.59 -13.46 -3.05
N ALA A 18 -12.98 -12.30 -3.29
CA ALA A 18 -13.23 -11.47 -4.47
C ALA A 18 -12.41 -11.97 -5.66
N LEU A 19 -13.03 -12.78 -6.52
CA LEU A 19 -12.50 -13.20 -7.83
C LEU A 19 -12.80 -12.11 -8.87
N GLY A 20 -11.75 -11.43 -9.29
CA GLY A 20 -11.77 -10.13 -9.97
C GLY A 20 -12.46 -10.11 -11.33
N VAL A 21 -13.46 -9.25 -11.40
CA VAL A 21 -13.72 -8.41 -12.57
C VAL A 21 -13.22 -7.00 -12.19
N PRO A 22 -12.63 -6.19 -13.08
CA PRO A 22 -11.78 -5.03 -12.75
C PRO A 22 -12.42 -3.85 -12.00
N LEU A 23 -13.64 -4.01 -11.47
CA LEU A 23 -14.48 -2.96 -10.92
C LEU A 23 -15.33 -3.53 -9.78
N THR A 24 -14.70 -3.96 -8.69
CA THR A 24 -15.43 -4.20 -7.45
C THR A 24 -15.66 -2.84 -6.80
N GLY A 25 -16.70 -2.11 -7.22
CA GLY A 25 -17.13 -0.84 -6.61
C GLY A 25 -17.68 -1.00 -5.18
N ALA A 26 -17.07 -1.87 -4.38
CA ALA A 26 -17.40 -2.04 -2.98
C ALA A 26 -16.67 -0.95 -2.17
N ARG A 27 -17.43 -0.30 -1.28
CA ARG A 27 -16.88 0.72 -0.37
C ARG A 27 -15.84 0.14 0.57
N ARG A 28 -16.12 -1.02 1.17
CA ARG A 28 -15.19 -1.73 2.05
C ARG A 28 -15.14 -3.19 1.69
N MET A 29 -13.94 -3.76 1.69
CA MET A 29 -13.71 -5.17 1.40
C MET A 29 -12.82 -5.77 2.45
N THR A 30 -13.23 -6.89 3.04
CA THR A 30 -12.38 -7.69 3.92
C THR A 30 -12.21 -9.09 3.33
N GLY A 31 -10.98 -9.60 3.21
CA GLY A 31 -10.73 -10.96 2.74
C GLY A 31 -9.69 -11.06 1.63
N LEU A 32 -9.89 -12.00 0.70
CA LEU A 32 -8.94 -12.29 -0.38
C LEU A 32 -9.41 -11.59 -1.67
N ALA A 33 -8.60 -10.73 -2.26
CA ALA A 33 -8.85 -10.15 -3.58
C ALA A 33 -7.83 -10.69 -4.59
N LEU A 34 -8.30 -11.45 -5.57
CA LEU A 34 -7.49 -11.94 -6.69
C LEU A 34 -8.10 -11.42 -7.98
N GLY A 35 -7.43 -10.52 -8.68
CA GLY A 35 -7.98 -9.94 -9.90
C GLY A 35 -6.89 -9.40 -10.81
N MET A 36 -7.23 -9.06 -12.05
CA MET A 36 -6.28 -8.41 -12.94
C MET A 36 -5.89 -7.04 -12.39
N GLY A 37 -6.86 -6.26 -11.93
CA GLY A 37 -6.67 -5.04 -11.14
C GLY A 37 -7.74 -4.98 -10.06
N VAL A 38 -7.39 -4.48 -8.88
CA VAL A 38 -8.32 -4.36 -7.75
C VAL A 38 -8.40 -2.89 -7.36
N SER A 39 -9.59 -2.31 -7.46
CA SER A 39 -9.88 -0.97 -6.95
C SER A 39 -10.95 -1.05 -5.88
N VAL A 40 -10.72 -0.38 -4.76
CA VAL A 40 -11.66 -0.27 -3.62
C VAL A 40 -11.97 1.20 -3.40
N GLU A 41 -13.22 1.54 -3.13
CA GLU A 41 -13.61 2.95 -3.03
C GLU A 41 -13.13 3.58 -1.71
N GLU A 42 -13.29 2.89 -0.57
CA GLU A 42 -12.75 3.34 0.73
C GLU A 42 -11.62 2.41 1.17
N SER A 43 -11.93 1.25 1.78
CA SER A 43 -10.91 0.46 2.47
C SER A 43 -10.90 -1.04 2.15
N PHE A 44 -9.70 -1.57 1.92
CA PHE A 44 -9.44 -3.00 1.78
C PHE A 44 -8.74 -3.54 3.02
N ARG A 45 -9.17 -4.70 3.52
CA ARG A 45 -8.49 -5.41 4.60
C ARG A 45 -8.31 -6.89 4.26
N GLY A 46 -7.09 -7.34 4.03
CA GLY A 46 -6.81 -8.76 3.86
C GLY A 46 -5.66 -9.03 2.91
N ILE A 47 -5.84 -9.97 1.99
CA ILE A 47 -4.78 -10.41 1.07
C ILE A 47 -5.20 -10.09 -0.37
N GLY A 48 -4.44 -9.23 -1.03
CA GLY A 48 -4.68 -8.76 -2.40
C GLY A 48 -3.58 -9.17 -3.35
N LEU A 49 -3.92 -9.81 -4.46
CA LEU A 49 -3.02 -10.09 -5.58
C LEU A 49 -3.61 -9.49 -6.86
N ALA A 50 -2.92 -8.51 -7.43
CA ALA A 50 -3.38 -7.79 -8.61
C ALA A 50 -2.23 -7.52 -9.59
N PRO A 51 -2.06 -8.30 -10.68
CA PRO A 51 -0.97 -8.12 -11.64
C PRO A 51 -0.92 -6.73 -12.29
N PHE A 52 -2.06 -6.09 -12.54
CA PHE A 52 -2.14 -4.72 -13.08
C PHE A 52 -2.18 -3.65 -12.00
N GLY A 53 -2.20 -4.04 -10.72
CA GLY A 53 -2.12 -3.12 -9.60
C GLY A 53 -3.39 -3.03 -8.75
N MET A 54 -3.20 -2.46 -7.56
CA MET A 54 -4.22 -2.32 -6.53
C MET A 54 -4.35 -0.86 -6.08
N GLY A 55 -5.58 -0.39 -5.92
CA GLY A 55 -5.88 0.96 -5.46
C GLY A 55 -6.97 0.97 -4.39
N ALA A 56 -6.85 1.82 -3.36
CA ALA A 56 -7.99 2.20 -2.52
C ALA A 56 -8.06 3.71 -2.29
N GLY A 57 -9.28 4.25 -2.16
CA GLY A 57 -9.46 5.68 -1.90
C GLY A 57 -9.08 6.12 -0.49
N ASP A 58 -9.24 5.25 0.51
CA ASP A 58 -8.96 5.53 1.91
C ASP A 58 -7.82 4.64 2.42
N GLY A 59 -8.08 3.38 2.78
CA GLY A 59 -7.07 2.53 3.43
C GLY A 59 -6.84 1.19 2.75
N LEU A 60 -5.59 0.72 2.70
CA LEU A 60 -5.32 -0.69 2.46
C LEU A 60 -4.60 -1.31 3.66
N ARG A 61 -5.16 -2.40 4.20
CA ARG A 61 -4.62 -3.12 5.36
C ARG A 61 -4.39 -4.59 5.06
N GLY A 62 -3.21 -5.12 5.35
CA GLY A 62 -2.87 -6.54 5.18
C GLY A 62 -1.74 -6.78 4.18
N LEU A 63 -1.84 -7.83 3.35
CA LEU A 63 -0.82 -8.19 2.36
C LEU A 63 -1.32 -7.82 0.96
N MET A 64 -0.63 -6.93 0.26
CA MET A 64 -1.01 -6.48 -1.08
C MET A 64 0.16 -6.63 -2.03
N VAL A 65 -0.09 -7.26 -3.17
CA VAL A 65 0.91 -7.45 -4.22
C VAL A 65 0.32 -6.96 -5.54
N GLY A 66 0.85 -5.83 -6.02
CA GLY A 66 0.50 -5.20 -7.28
C GLY A 66 1.63 -5.38 -8.30
N GLY A 67 1.35 -5.95 -9.47
CA GLY A 67 2.41 -6.13 -10.49
C GLY A 67 2.83 -4.81 -11.15
N LEU A 68 1.91 -3.88 -11.38
CA LEU A 68 2.25 -2.50 -11.76
C LEU A 68 2.47 -1.63 -10.53
N GLY A 69 1.59 -1.67 -9.54
CA GLY A 69 1.78 -0.90 -8.32
C GLY A 69 0.65 -1.03 -7.33
N VAL A 70 0.84 -0.46 -6.14
CA VAL A 70 -0.18 -0.42 -5.07
C VAL A 70 -0.30 1.00 -4.54
N GLY A 71 -1.52 1.54 -4.50
CA GLY A 71 -1.79 2.91 -4.02
C GLY A 71 -2.96 2.97 -3.04
N ALA A 72 -2.81 3.74 -1.96
CA ALA A 72 -3.93 4.15 -1.12
C ALA A 72 -4.02 5.68 -1.04
N GLY A 73 -5.22 6.24 -1.10
CA GLY A 73 -5.44 7.68 -0.95
C GLY A 73 -5.22 8.16 0.49
N GLY A 74 -5.40 7.29 1.48
CA GLY A 74 -5.13 7.53 2.89
C GLY A 74 -4.00 6.64 3.41
N GLU A 75 -4.33 5.61 4.19
CA GLU A 75 -3.37 4.80 4.95
C GLU A 75 -3.01 3.45 4.31
N LEU A 76 -1.73 3.10 4.31
CA LEU A 76 -1.26 1.73 4.05
C LEU A 76 -0.82 1.07 5.37
N GLU A 77 -1.33 -0.11 5.70
CA GLU A 77 -0.89 -0.86 6.87
C GLU A 77 -0.63 -2.34 6.54
N GLY A 78 0.57 -2.86 6.80
CA GLY A 78 0.91 -4.26 6.60
C GLY A 78 2.07 -4.44 5.62
N ILE A 79 1.94 -5.35 4.64
CA ILE A 79 2.96 -5.66 3.65
C ILE A 79 2.42 -5.28 2.27
N VAL A 80 3.08 -4.32 1.63
CA VAL A 80 2.71 -3.79 0.31
C VAL A 80 3.87 -3.96 -0.64
N ILE A 81 3.63 -4.63 -1.77
CA ILE A 81 4.64 -4.88 -2.80
C ILE A 81 4.07 -4.40 -4.14
N GLY A 82 4.62 -3.33 -4.68
CA GLY A 82 4.30 -2.78 -6.00
C GLY A 82 5.46 -2.99 -6.98
N GLY A 83 5.20 -3.60 -8.14
CA GLY A 83 6.25 -3.91 -9.11
C GLY A 83 6.88 -2.67 -9.77
N LEU A 84 6.12 -1.62 -10.06
CA LEU A 84 6.68 -0.30 -10.44
C LEU A 84 6.71 0.64 -9.26
N GLY A 85 5.68 0.68 -8.42
CA GLY A 85 5.71 1.54 -7.24
C GLY A 85 4.63 1.26 -6.21
N ALA A 86 4.85 1.77 -5.01
CA ALA A 86 3.90 1.68 -3.91
C ALA A 86 3.75 3.04 -3.21
N GLY A 87 2.53 3.44 -2.85
CA GLY A 87 2.37 4.71 -2.16
C GLY A 87 1.07 4.93 -1.40
N ALA A 88 1.13 5.86 -0.45
CA ALA A 88 0.02 6.25 0.41
C ALA A 88 -0.13 7.79 0.41
N GLY A 89 -1.35 8.30 0.36
CA GLY A 89 -1.59 9.75 0.43
C GLY A 89 -1.37 10.32 1.83
N GLU A 90 -1.59 9.53 2.88
CA GLU A 90 -1.45 9.98 4.27
C GLU A 90 -0.31 9.27 4.99
N SER A 91 -0.49 8.03 5.45
CA SER A 91 0.55 7.34 6.23
C SER A 91 0.76 5.92 5.76
N ALA A 92 1.97 5.39 5.96
CA ALA A 92 2.29 4.00 5.67
C ALA A 92 2.96 3.34 6.86
N ARG A 93 2.45 2.18 7.28
CA ARG A 93 2.92 1.40 8.42
C ARG A 93 3.19 -0.05 8.03
N GLY A 94 4.40 -0.54 8.30
CA GLY A 94 4.79 -1.92 8.01
C GLY A 94 5.88 -2.03 6.96
N VAL A 95 5.70 -2.85 5.93
CA VAL A 95 6.67 -3.10 4.86
C VAL A 95 6.11 -2.57 3.54
N VAL A 96 6.79 -1.61 2.91
CA VAL A 96 6.40 -1.04 1.61
C VAL A 96 7.53 -1.21 0.61
N VAL A 97 7.30 -1.97 -0.45
CA VAL A 97 8.30 -2.23 -1.49
C VAL A 97 7.76 -1.72 -2.82
N GLY A 98 8.48 -0.80 -3.45
CA GLY A 98 8.21 -0.30 -4.80
C GLY A 98 9.39 -0.56 -5.72
N GLY A 99 9.16 -1.26 -6.84
CA GLY A 99 10.26 -1.66 -7.73
C GLY A 99 11.00 -0.50 -8.39
N LEU A 100 10.33 0.60 -8.75
CA LEU A 100 10.96 1.86 -9.13
C LEU A 100 10.97 2.87 -7.99
N GLY A 101 9.94 2.91 -7.13
CA GLY A 101 9.96 3.82 -6.00
C GLY A 101 8.79 3.67 -5.05
N ALA A 102 8.94 4.23 -3.86
CA ALA A 102 7.89 4.29 -2.84
C ALA A 102 7.68 5.73 -2.36
N GLY A 103 6.41 6.13 -2.19
CA GLY A 103 6.05 7.50 -1.83
C GLY A 103 4.92 7.55 -0.80
N VAL A 104 5.11 8.31 0.28
CA VAL A 104 4.11 8.49 1.34
C VAL A 104 3.91 10.00 1.55
N GLY A 105 2.67 10.49 1.50
CA GLY A 105 2.39 11.92 1.64
C GLY A 105 2.62 12.47 3.06
N GLY A 106 2.55 11.61 4.08
CA GLY A 106 2.83 11.93 5.48
C GLY A 106 3.81 10.93 6.08
N ASP A 107 3.44 10.31 7.20
CA ASP A 107 4.37 9.53 8.02
C ASP A 107 4.60 8.11 7.49
N LEU A 108 5.86 7.71 7.40
CA LEU A 108 6.27 6.36 7.06
C LEU A 108 6.88 5.68 8.29
N LYS A 109 6.28 4.58 8.75
CA LYS A 109 6.79 3.80 9.88
C LYS A 109 6.99 2.33 9.53
N GLY A 110 8.23 1.86 9.54
CA GLY A 110 8.59 0.46 9.34
C GLY A 110 9.74 0.28 8.37
N ILE A 111 9.59 -0.62 7.40
CA ILE A 111 10.58 -0.90 6.35
C ILE A 111 10.03 -0.40 5.03
N ALA A 112 10.79 0.39 4.30
CA ALA A 112 10.39 0.78 2.97
C ALA A 112 11.54 0.79 1.96
N LEU A 113 11.29 0.20 0.80
CA LEU A 113 12.31 -0.05 -0.22
C LEU A 113 11.80 0.51 -1.55
N GLY A 114 12.55 1.43 -2.15
CA GLY A 114 12.32 1.96 -3.49
C GLY A 114 13.51 1.65 -4.40
N GLY A 115 13.28 1.09 -5.57
CA GLY A 115 14.39 0.75 -6.48
C GLY A 115 15.19 1.97 -6.94
N LEU A 116 14.54 3.06 -7.32
CA LEU A 116 15.16 4.35 -7.65
C LEU A 116 15.12 5.31 -6.46
N GLY A 117 14.07 5.34 -5.66
CA GLY A 117 14.03 6.28 -4.56
C GLY A 117 12.83 6.11 -3.65
N LEU A 118 12.93 6.74 -2.48
CA LEU A 118 11.87 6.76 -1.50
C LEU A 118 11.63 8.17 -0.98
N GLY A 119 10.36 8.57 -0.88
CA GLY A 119 9.94 9.86 -0.33
C GLY A 119 8.88 9.71 0.77
N ALA A 120 9.05 10.43 1.87
CA ALA A 120 8.03 10.63 2.90
C ALA A 120 7.79 12.13 3.10
N GLY A 121 6.53 12.57 3.01
CA GLY A 121 6.16 13.97 3.24
C GLY A 121 6.07 14.35 4.72
N GLY A 122 6.14 13.36 5.64
CA GLY A 122 6.19 13.54 7.09
C GLY A 122 7.41 12.90 7.72
N ASP A 123 7.23 12.34 8.92
CA ASP A 123 8.27 11.66 9.68
C ASP A 123 8.56 10.27 9.07
N LEU A 124 9.83 9.89 9.02
CA LEU A 124 10.27 8.57 8.58
C LEU A 124 10.89 7.82 9.76
N THR A 125 10.20 6.79 10.24
CA THR A 125 10.67 5.96 11.36
C THR A 125 10.93 4.53 10.92
N GLY A 126 12.15 4.04 11.08
CA GLY A 126 12.53 2.65 10.76
C GLY A 126 13.63 2.56 9.71
N LEU A 127 13.49 1.64 8.76
CA LEU A 127 14.48 1.38 7.72
C LEU A 127 13.93 1.82 6.37
N ALA A 128 14.60 2.75 5.70
CA ALA A 128 14.28 3.07 4.32
C ALA A 128 15.49 2.97 3.40
N ALA A 129 15.29 2.40 2.22
CA ALA A 129 16.34 2.30 1.21
C ALA A 129 15.82 2.74 -0.16
N GLY A 130 16.61 3.56 -0.85
CA GLY A 130 16.35 4.07 -2.19
C GLY A 130 17.61 3.96 -3.05
N GLY A 131 17.51 3.46 -4.28
CA GLY A 131 18.70 3.31 -5.14
C GLY A 131 19.43 4.62 -5.43
N LEU A 132 18.69 5.69 -5.71
CA LEU A 132 19.23 7.05 -5.85
C LEU A 132 19.20 7.79 -4.51
N GLY A 133 18.10 7.71 -3.75
CA GLY A 133 18.05 8.40 -2.47
C GLY A 133 16.79 8.19 -1.68
N VAL A 134 16.84 8.65 -0.43
CA VAL A 134 15.70 8.64 0.51
C VAL A 134 15.51 10.03 1.08
N GLY A 135 14.30 10.58 0.95
CA GLY A 135 13.94 11.89 1.49
C GLY A 135 12.78 11.79 2.48
N ALA A 136 12.89 12.50 3.59
CA ALA A 136 11.78 12.77 4.50
C ALA A 136 11.69 14.29 4.72
N SER A 137 10.49 14.87 4.68
CA SER A 137 10.30 16.28 5.01
C SER A 137 10.26 16.55 6.51
N GLY A 138 10.04 15.50 7.32
CA GLY A 138 10.06 15.58 8.77
C GLY A 138 11.24 14.83 9.39
N ARG A 139 11.06 14.41 10.64
CA ARG A 139 12.08 13.74 11.43
C ARG A 139 12.34 12.34 10.90
N VAL A 140 13.62 12.04 10.72
CA VAL A 140 14.09 10.69 10.46
C VAL A 140 14.53 10.04 11.78
N SER A 141 13.94 8.89 12.09
CA SER A 141 14.31 8.06 13.24
C SER A 141 14.56 6.64 12.78
N GLY A 142 15.82 6.33 12.44
CA GLY A 142 16.23 4.98 12.03
C GLY A 142 17.37 5.00 11.01
N ILE A 143 17.34 4.06 10.05
CA ILE A 143 18.41 3.85 9.08
C ILE A 143 17.91 4.19 7.68
N LEU A 144 18.57 5.15 7.03
CA LEU A 144 18.33 5.49 5.64
C LEU A 144 19.51 5.05 4.77
N PHE A 145 19.22 4.40 3.66
CA PHE A 145 20.19 4.07 2.62
C PHE A 145 19.81 4.72 1.31
N GLY A 146 20.65 5.63 0.82
CA GLY A 146 20.49 6.26 -0.49
C GLY A 146 21.79 6.14 -1.27
N GLY A 147 21.73 5.70 -2.54
CA GLY A 147 22.95 5.56 -3.34
C GLY A 147 23.64 6.88 -3.67
N LEU A 148 22.88 7.95 -3.90
CA LEU A 148 23.39 9.33 -4.07
C LEU A 148 23.28 10.17 -2.80
N GLY A 149 22.28 9.91 -1.96
CA GLY A 149 22.15 10.63 -0.69
C GLY A 149 20.85 10.36 0.06
N VAL A 150 20.81 10.83 1.30
CA VAL A 150 19.62 10.80 2.16
C VAL A 150 19.39 12.19 2.76
N GLY A 151 18.13 12.59 2.93
CA GLY A 151 17.75 13.92 3.42
C GLY A 151 16.59 13.87 4.41
N ALA A 152 16.65 14.74 5.42
CA ALA A 152 15.61 14.98 6.41
C ALA A 152 15.36 16.49 6.50
N GLY A 153 14.09 16.90 6.62
CA GLY A 153 13.64 18.29 6.70
C GLY A 153 13.21 18.72 8.10
#